data_AF-A0A4D9DH29-F1
#
_entry.id   AF-A0A4D9DH29-F1
#
_cell.length_a   1.000
_cell.length_b   1.000
_cell.length_c   1.000
_cell.angle_alpha   90.00
_cell.angle_beta   90.00
_cell.angle_gamma   90.00
#
_symmetry.space_group_name_H-M   'P 1'
#
loop_
_entity.id
_entity.type
_entity.pdbx_description
1 polymer ?
#
loop_
_entity_poly.entity_id
_entity_poly.type
_entity_poly.pdbx_seq_one_letter_code
_entity_poly.pdbx_strand_id
1 'polypeptide(L)'
;MLEHMWLVSTVACGVHAAPIPGLLISCDVDVLARTLQGYCKGFGLDDLRDLFDRRVYPVGHLVYFRQIKSPLAKEISNILVVQLLIQAGSEAPKLANEVLSSVPLLGSLASGALSFATTYKMLRSFVNAVAADAQKVLIKAFNLDAKK
;
A
#
# COMPACT_ATOMS: atom_id res chain seq x y z
N MET A 1 -6.73 -8.92 -6.16
CA MET A 1 -6.24 -7.71 -5.44
C MET A 1 -7.23 -6.55 -5.49
N LEU A 2 -7.83 -6.19 -6.64
CA LEU A 2 -8.81 -5.10 -6.73
C LEU A 2 -10.03 -5.30 -5.80
N GLU A 3 -10.64 -6.49 -5.83
CA GLU A 3 -11.76 -6.84 -4.95
C GLU A 3 -11.39 -6.76 -3.46
N HIS A 4 -10.19 -7.24 -3.10
CA HIS A 4 -9.69 -7.16 -1.73
C HIS A 4 -9.47 -5.71 -1.29
N MET A 5 -8.90 -4.85 -2.14
CA MET A 5 -8.75 -3.42 -1.85
C MET A 5 -10.11 -2.73 -1.70
N TRP A 6 -11.08 -3.08 -2.54
CA TRP A 6 -12.44 -2.57 -2.43
C TRP A 6 -13.06 -2.95 -1.08
N LEU A 7 -12.98 -4.23 -0.70
CA LEU A 7 -13.50 -4.73 0.58
C LEU A 7 -12.81 -4.05 1.76
N VAL A 8 -11.47 -3.97 1.76
CA VAL A 8 -10.71 -3.33 2.84
C VAL A 8 -11.07 -1.85 2.95
N SER A 9 -11.21 -1.13 1.83
CA SER A 9 -11.66 0.27 1.86
C SER A 9 -13.04 0.41 2.50
N THR A 10 -13.98 -0.46 2.17
CA THR A 10 -15.32 -0.47 2.78
C THR A 10 -15.26 -0.75 4.27
N VAL A 11 -14.50 -1.77 4.70
CA VAL A 11 -14.36 -2.15 6.11
C VAL A 11 -13.67 -1.04 6.91
N ALA A 12 -12.55 -0.53 6.42
CA ALA A 12 -11.77 0.50 7.10
C ALA A 12 -12.55 1.82 7.26
N CYS A 13 -13.44 2.15 6.32
CA CYS A 13 -14.26 3.37 6.43
C CYS A 13 -15.54 3.18 7.26
N GLY A 14 -15.91 1.94 7.61
CA GLY A 14 -17.17 1.65 8.30
C GLY A 14 -17.03 1.18 9.74
N VAL A 15 -15.98 0.44 10.07
CA VAL A 15 -15.81 -0.24 11.38
C VAL A 15 -14.68 0.43 12.16
N HIS A 16 -14.94 0.88 13.40
CA HIS A 16 -13.97 1.58 14.25
C HIS A 16 -13.25 2.76 13.57
N ALA A 17 -13.90 3.40 12.60
CA ALA A 17 -13.32 4.50 11.85
C ALA A 17 -13.16 5.74 12.75
N ALA A 18 -11.95 6.28 12.80
CA ALA A 18 -11.64 7.51 13.51
C ALA A 18 -11.28 8.63 12.51
N PRO A 19 -11.53 9.91 12.85
CA PRO A 19 -11.14 11.04 12.01
C PRO A 19 -9.63 11.04 11.74
N ILE A 20 -9.24 11.23 10.47
CA ILE A 20 -7.84 11.30 10.07
C ILE A 20 -7.35 12.75 10.14
N PRO A 21 -6.32 13.06 10.93
CA PRO A 21 -5.78 14.42 11.00
C PRO A 21 -5.34 14.94 9.62
N GLY A 22 -5.70 16.18 9.29
CA GLY A 22 -5.34 16.81 8.03
C GLY A 22 -6.21 16.44 6.83
N LEU A 23 -7.24 15.59 7.02
CA LEU A 23 -8.19 15.21 5.98
C LEU A 23 -9.64 15.26 6.50
N LEU A 24 -10.60 15.38 5.59
CA LEU A 24 -12.04 15.33 5.89
C LEU A 24 -12.59 13.89 5.74
N ILE A 25 -11.84 12.90 6.24
CA ILE A 25 -12.17 11.47 6.14
C ILE A 25 -12.08 10.78 7.50
N SER A 26 -12.71 9.62 7.63
CA SER A 26 -12.60 8.74 8.80
C SER A 26 -12.24 7.31 8.38
N CYS A 27 -11.23 6.72 9.01
CA CYS A 27 -10.77 5.36 8.68
C CYS A 27 -10.18 4.63 9.91
N ASP A 28 -10.28 3.30 9.91
CA ASP A 28 -9.54 2.42 10.82
C ASP A 28 -8.11 2.24 10.28
N VAL A 29 -7.19 2.97 10.90
CA VAL A 29 -5.76 2.98 10.53
C VAL A 29 -5.10 1.63 10.83
N ASP A 30 -5.56 0.90 11.84
CA ASP A 30 -4.97 -0.38 12.23
C ASP A 30 -5.30 -1.48 11.21
N VAL A 31 -6.54 -1.51 10.70
CA VAL A 31 -6.94 -2.40 9.60
C VAL A 31 -6.10 -2.12 8.35
N LEU A 32 -5.87 -0.84 8.03
CA LEU A 32 -5.03 -0.47 6.90
C LEU A 32 -3.57 -0.87 7.13
N ALA A 33 -3.00 -0.61 8.30
CA ALA A 33 -1.62 -0.99 8.63
C ALA A 33 -1.41 -2.51 8.47
N ARG A 34 -2.29 -3.32 9.06
CA ARG A 34 -2.25 -4.79 8.91
C ARG A 34 -2.37 -5.22 7.45
N THR A 35 -3.23 -4.55 6.67
CA THR A 35 -3.40 -4.84 5.25
C THR A 35 -2.13 -4.54 4.44
N LEU A 36 -1.52 -3.37 4.65
CA LEU A 36 -0.28 -2.98 3.96
C LEU A 36 0.87 -3.94 4.32
N GLN A 37 0.98 -4.33 5.59
CA GLN A 37 1.94 -5.36 6.03
C GLN A 37 1.70 -6.69 5.31
N GLY A 38 0.43 -7.10 5.19
CA GLY A 38 0.03 -8.30 4.46
C GLY A 38 0.42 -8.24 2.98
N TYR A 39 0.26 -7.09 2.32
CA TYR A 39 0.73 -6.91 0.95
C TYR A 39 2.24 -7.01 0.85
N CYS A 40 3.01 -6.32 1.70
CA CYS A 40 4.47 -6.45 1.71
C CYS A 40 4.90 -7.91 1.86
N LYS A 41 4.31 -8.65 2.82
CA LYS A 41 4.55 -10.09 3.01
C LYS A 41 4.21 -10.91 1.77
N GLY A 42 3.05 -10.65 1.15
CA GLY A 42 2.63 -11.34 -0.07
C GLY A 42 3.57 -11.13 -1.26
N PHE A 43 4.28 -10.00 -1.32
CA PHE A 43 5.33 -9.73 -2.31
C PHE A 43 6.73 -10.17 -1.86
N GLY A 44 6.85 -10.85 -0.71
CA GLY A 44 8.12 -11.29 -0.14
C GLY A 44 9.00 -10.15 0.37
N LEU A 45 8.42 -8.99 0.72
CA LEU A 45 9.10 -7.82 1.29
C LEU A 45 8.96 -7.78 2.83
N ASP A 46 9.17 -8.91 3.51
CA ASP A 46 8.99 -9.06 4.97
C ASP A 46 10.28 -9.41 5.71
N ASP A 47 10.92 -10.50 5.29
CA ASP A 47 12.10 -11.08 5.91
C ASP A 47 13.33 -10.98 5.01
N LEU A 48 13.29 -10.14 3.97
CA LEU A 48 14.43 -9.95 3.08
C LEU A 48 15.69 -9.62 3.88
N ARG A 49 15.64 -8.66 4.81
CA ARG A 49 16.79 -8.32 5.68
C ARG A 49 17.34 -9.55 6.42
N ASP A 50 16.45 -10.38 6.98
CA ASP A 50 16.80 -11.57 7.74
C ASP A 50 17.34 -12.71 6.85
N LEU A 51 16.80 -12.89 5.63
CA LEU A 51 17.31 -13.83 4.63
C LEU A 51 18.73 -13.46 4.18
N PHE A 52 19.03 -12.17 4.13
CA PHE A 52 20.37 -11.67 3.81
C PHE A 52 21.36 -11.80 4.97
N ASP A 53 20.94 -11.54 6.21
CA ASP A 53 21.76 -11.81 7.40
C ASP A 53 22.15 -13.29 7.51
N ARG A 54 21.26 -14.19 7.05
CA ARG A 54 21.52 -15.63 6.95
C ARG A 54 22.40 -16.03 5.76
N ARG A 55 22.94 -15.08 4.97
CA ARG A 55 23.77 -15.31 3.77
C ARG A 55 23.12 -16.23 2.71
N VAL A 56 21.79 -16.21 2.60
CA VAL A 56 21.09 -17.01 1.58
C VAL A 56 21.42 -16.52 0.16
N TYR A 57 21.85 -15.26 0.02
CA TYR A 57 22.23 -14.67 -1.26
C TYR A 57 23.69 -14.18 -1.30
N PRO A 58 24.38 -14.30 -2.45
CA PRO A 58 25.72 -13.75 -2.63
C PRO A 58 25.72 -12.21 -2.51
N VAL A 59 26.84 -11.64 -2.06
CA VAL A 59 27.06 -10.20 -1.81
C VAL A 59 26.63 -9.30 -2.99
N GLY A 60 26.70 -9.81 -4.22
CA GLY A 60 26.24 -9.12 -5.44
C GLY A 60 24.73 -8.82 -5.50
N HIS A 61 23.89 -9.52 -4.72
CA HIS A 61 22.44 -9.27 -4.67
C HIS A 61 22.08 -8.08 -3.76
N LEU A 62 23.00 -7.62 -2.90
CA LEU A 62 22.76 -6.53 -1.93
C LEU A 62 22.56 -5.16 -2.59
N VAL A 63 23.16 -4.92 -3.76
CA VAL A 63 23.02 -3.65 -4.49
C VAL A 63 21.62 -3.42 -5.06
N TYR A 64 20.80 -4.47 -5.18
CA TYR A 64 19.43 -4.34 -5.66
C TYR A 64 18.43 -4.08 -4.53
N PHE A 65 18.73 -4.57 -3.33
CA PHE A 65 17.96 -4.23 -2.13
C PHE A 65 17.98 -2.72 -1.86
N ARG A 66 19.13 -2.06 -2.07
CA ARG A 66 19.26 -0.60 -1.96
C ARG A 66 18.36 0.18 -2.93
N GLN A 67 17.71 -0.52 -3.88
CA GLN A 67 16.82 0.07 -4.88
C GLN A 67 15.34 -0.14 -4.56
N ILE A 68 15.00 -0.91 -3.51
CA ILE A 68 13.65 -0.95 -2.96
C ILE A 68 13.39 0.43 -2.35
N LYS A 69 12.34 1.09 -2.82
CA LYS A 69 11.89 2.41 -2.35
C LYS A 69 10.63 2.29 -1.49
N SER A 70 9.84 1.26 -1.73
CA SER A 70 8.67 0.91 -0.95
C SER A 70 9.06 0.39 0.45
N PRO A 71 8.21 0.63 1.46
CA PRO A 71 8.47 0.15 2.81
C PRO A 71 8.36 -1.38 2.90
N LEU A 72 9.16 -1.97 3.79
CA LEU A 72 9.04 -3.37 4.17
C LEU A 72 7.88 -3.59 5.16
N ALA A 73 7.43 -4.83 5.31
CA ALA A 73 6.34 -5.16 6.24
C ALA A 73 6.62 -4.67 7.67
N LYS A 74 7.85 -4.80 8.15
CA LYS A 74 8.27 -4.37 9.50
C LYS A 74 8.32 -2.84 9.66
N GLU A 75 8.36 -2.08 8.56
CA GLU A 75 8.45 -0.62 8.53
C GLU A 75 7.07 0.05 8.47
N ILE A 76 6.01 -0.72 8.23
CA ILE A 76 4.64 -0.20 8.21
C ILE A 76 4.19 0.14 9.63
N SER A 77 3.94 1.44 9.85
CA SER A 77 3.39 2.00 11.08
C SER A 77 2.12 2.80 10.80
N ASN A 78 1.30 3.05 11.83
CA ASN A 78 0.10 3.88 11.70
C ASN A 78 0.40 5.30 11.21
N ILE A 79 1.55 5.86 11.61
CA ILE A 79 2.01 7.18 11.15
C ILE A 79 2.23 7.16 9.63
N LEU A 80 2.90 6.12 9.12
CA LEU A 80 3.11 5.97 7.69
C LEU A 80 1.78 5.82 6.93
N VAL A 81 0.83 5.05 7.46
CA VAL A 81 -0.51 4.92 6.87
C VAL A 81 -1.21 6.28 6.75
N VAL A 82 -1.16 7.10 7.81
CA VAL A 82 -1.74 8.45 7.79
C VAL A 82 -1.06 9.33 6.75
N GLN A 83 0.27 9.28 6.62
CA GLN A 83 0.99 10.02 5.57
C GLN A 83 0.59 9.58 4.16
N LEU A 84 0.43 8.27 3.94
CA LEU A 84 -0.01 7.74 2.65
C LEU A 84 -1.46 8.15 2.34
N LEU A 85 -2.34 8.23 3.34
CA LEU A 85 -3.69 8.76 3.18
C LEU A 85 -3.68 10.25 2.82
N ILE A 86 -2.87 11.07 3.50
CA ILE A 86 -2.71 12.50 3.19
C ILE A 86 -2.20 12.68 1.76
N GLN A 87 -1.18 11.91 1.37
CA GLN A 87 -0.67 11.95 0.00
C GLN A 87 -1.77 11.60 -1.01
N ALA A 88 -2.52 10.52 -0.79
CA ALA A 88 -3.59 10.10 -1.69
C ALA A 88 -4.72 11.14 -1.80
N GLY A 89 -5.07 11.81 -0.69
CA GLY A 89 -6.12 12.84 -0.64
C GLY A 89 -5.67 14.23 -1.12
N SER A 90 -4.38 14.56 -1.06
CA SER A 90 -3.83 15.86 -1.49
C SER A 90 -3.60 15.96 -3.00
N GLU A 91 -3.40 14.83 -3.67
CA GLU A 91 -3.28 14.77 -5.12
C GLU A 91 -4.65 15.01 -5.79
N ALA A 92 -4.72 16.02 -6.69
CA ALA A 92 -5.92 16.36 -7.45
C ALA A 92 -6.64 15.11 -7.99
N PRO A 93 -7.98 15.03 -7.86
CA PRO A 93 -8.71 13.83 -8.21
C PRO A 93 -8.64 13.56 -9.72
N LYS A 94 -7.72 12.68 -10.14
CA LYS A 94 -7.93 11.83 -11.31
C LYS A 94 -8.83 10.67 -10.90
N LEU A 95 -10.01 10.98 -10.39
CA LEU A 95 -11.03 9.97 -10.14
C LEU A 95 -11.54 9.56 -11.51
N ALA A 96 -11.03 8.44 -12.03
CA ALA A 96 -11.63 7.78 -13.16
C ALA A 96 -13.12 7.56 -12.85
N ASN A 97 -13.98 7.79 -13.85
CA ASN A 97 -15.44 7.65 -13.81
C ASN A 97 -15.97 6.34 -13.20
N GLU A 98 -15.10 5.37 -12.93
CA GLU A 98 -15.39 4.04 -12.43
C GLU A 98 -15.87 4.02 -10.97
N VAL A 99 -15.41 4.94 -10.12
CA VAL A 99 -15.84 5.01 -8.69
C VAL A 99 -17.05 5.93 -8.50
N LEU A 100 -17.15 7.01 -9.30
CA LEU A 100 -18.24 7.98 -9.20
C LEU A 100 -19.58 7.45 -9.74
N SER A 101 -19.57 6.51 -10.68
CA SER A 101 -20.81 5.95 -11.25
C SER A 101 -21.60 5.05 -10.29
N SER A 102 -21.00 4.64 -9.17
CA SER A 102 -21.56 3.63 -8.27
C SER A 102 -22.20 4.18 -6.98
N VAL A 103 -22.21 5.50 -6.74
CA VAL A 103 -22.65 6.06 -5.45
C VAL A 103 -23.62 7.23 -5.63
N PRO A 104 -24.88 7.16 -5.12
CA PRO A 104 -25.82 8.28 -5.11
C PRO A 104 -25.41 9.36 -4.08
N LEU A 105 -25.39 10.61 -4.51
CA LEU A 105 -24.98 11.81 -3.75
C LEU A 105 -25.99 12.20 -2.65
N LEU A 106 -25.61 12.10 -1.36
CA LEU A 106 -26.27 12.82 -0.24
C LEU A 106 -25.29 13.12 0.91
N GLY A 107 -24.98 14.40 1.15
CA GLY A 107 -24.48 15.01 2.40
C GLY A 107 -23.51 14.23 3.30
N SER A 108 -24.01 13.29 4.11
CA SER A 108 -23.19 12.45 5.03
C SER A 108 -22.43 11.33 4.31
N LEU A 109 -22.92 10.89 3.15
CA LEU A 109 -22.23 9.99 2.24
C LEU A 109 -21.03 10.67 1.57
N ALA A 110 -20.94 12.00 1.54
CA ALA A 110 -19.81 12.68 0.91
C ALA A 110 -18.49 12.38 1.66
N SER A 111 -18.50 12.37 2.99
CA SER A 111 -17.32 11.99 3.78
C SER A 111 -17.03 10.49 3.70
N GLY A 112 -18.07 9.63 3.69
CA GLY A 112 -17.90 8.19 3.51
C GLY A 112 -17.33 7.82 2.14
N ALA A 113 -17.87 8.39 1.07
CA ALA A 113 -17.40 8.20 -0.30
C ALA A 113 -15.97 8.76 -0.49
N LEU A 114 -15.67 9.92 0.11
CA LEU A 114 -14.32 10.48 0.09
C LEU A 114 -13.32 9.63 0.89
N SER A 115 -13.74 9.08 2.04
CA SER A 115 -12.95 8.14 2.85
C SER A 115 -12.64 6.88 2.06
N PHE A 116 -13.66 6.29 1.44
CA PHE A 116 -13.53 5.12 0.59
C PHE A 116 -12.59 5.39 -0.60
N ALA A 117 -12.83 6.46 -1.35
CA ALA A 117 -12.05 6.80 -2.54
C ALA A 117 -10.58 7.07 -2.20
N THR A 118 -10.33 7.85 -1.13
CA THR A 118 -8.97 8.14 -0.65
C THR A 118 -8.27 6.86 -0.20
N THR A 119 -8.95 6.01 0.57
CA THR A 119 -8.40 4.73 1.06
C THR A 119 -8.10 3.78 -0.09
N TYR A 120 -9.03 3.63 -1.04
CA TYR A 120 -8.84 2.77 -2.20
C TYR A 120 -7.68 3.25 -3.08
N LYS A 121 -7.59 4.56 -3.31
CA LYS A 121 -6.48 5.17 -4.04
C LYS A 121 -5.15 4.91 -3.33
N MET A 122 -5.09 5.10 -2.01
CA MET A 122 -3.91 4.83 -1.20
C MET A 122 -3.46 3.36 -1.31
N LEU A 123 -4.39 2.41 -1.12
CA LEU A 123 -4.11 0.98 -1.24
C LEU A 123 -3.57 0.61 -2.63
N ARG A 124 -4.20 1.14 -3.69
CA ARG A 124 -3.79 0.87 -5.08
C ARG A 124 -2.39 1.42 -5.37
N SER A 125 -2.11 2.65 -4.97
CA SER A 125 -0.79 3.27 -5.13
C SER A 125 0.29 2.49 -4.38
N PHE A 126 0.00 2.06 -3.15
CA PHE A 126 0.91 1.27 -2.33
C PHE A 126 1.23 -0.09 -2.98
N VAL A 127 0.20 -0.85 -3.37
CA VAL A 127 0.36 -2.16 -4.01
C VAL A 127 1.17 -2.03 -5.30
N ASN A 128 0.91 -1.00 -6.12
CA ASN A 128 1.66 -0.75 -7.34
C ASN A 128 3.15 -0.47 -7.06
N ALA A 129 3.46 0.32 -6.03
CA ALA A 129 4.84 0.62 -5.63
C ALA A 129 5.58 -0.63 -5.14
N VAL A 130 4.95 -1.39 -4.25
CA VAL A 130 5.50 -2.65 -3.71
C VAL A 130 5.72 -3.68 -4.83
N ALA A 131 4.73 -3.87 -5.70
CA ALA A 131 4.83 -4.79 -6.83
C ALA A 131 5.96 -4.40 -7.79
N ALA A 132 6.10 -3.11 -8.09
CA ALA A 132 7.15 -2.62 -8.97
C ALA A 132 8.56 -2.86 -8.39
N ASP A 133 8.72 -2.69 -7.08
CA ASP A 133 10.01 -2.94 -6.43
C ASP A 133 10.32 -4.44 -6.31
N ALA A 134 9.34 -5.26 -5.95
CA ALA A 134 9.47 -6.73 -5.94
C ALA A 134 9.84 -7.26 -7.34
N GLN A 135 9.19 -6.77 -8.39
CA GLN A 135 9.50 -7.16 -9.78
C GLN A 135 10.92 -6.75 -10.17
N LYS A 136 11.37 -5.53 -9.83
CA LYS A 136 12.74 -5.09 -10.13
C LYS A 136 13.77 -5.99 -9.45
N VAL A 137 13.56 -6.31 -8.17
CA VAL A 137 14.46 -7.20 -7.41
C VAL A 137 14.50 -8.58 -8.06
N LEU A 138 13.34 -9.14 -8.42
CA LEU A 138 13.23 -10.45 -9.05
C LEU A 138 13.98 -10.52 -10.39
N ILE A 139 13.74 -9.56 -11.30
CA ILE A 139 14.41 -9.50 -12.61
C ILE A 139 15.94 -9.40 -12.43
N LYS A 140 16.39 -8.60 -11.47
CA LYS A 140 17.82 -8.42 -11.21
C LYS A 140 18.48 -9.66 -10.61
N ALA A 141 17.78 -10.38 -9.73
CA ALA A 141 18.26 -11.65 -9.21
C ALA A 141 18.44 -12.69 -10.32
N PHE A 142 17.42 -12.90 -11.16
CA PHE A 142 17.50 -13.89 -12.26
C PHE A 142 18.58 -13.56 -13.31
N ASN A 143 18.77 -12.27 -13.63
CA ASN A 143 19.81 -11.86 -14.58
C ASN A 143 21.25 -12.09 -14.06
N LEU A 144 21.45 -12.22 -12.75
CA LEU A 144 22.74 -12.62 -12.19
C LEU A 144 22.97 -14.12 -12.29
N ASP A 145 21.93 -14.92 -12.04
CA ASP A 145 22.01 -16.38 -12.16
C ASP A 145 22.29 -16.81 -13.61
N ALA A 146 21.75 -16.07 -14.59
CA ALA A 146 22.02 -16.32 -16.01
C ALA A 146 23.44 -15.94 -16.48
N LYS A 147 24.20 -15.18 -15.68
CA LYS A 147 25.59 -14.77 -15.97
C LYS A 147 26.64 -15.66 -15.30
N LYS A 148 26.20 -16.68 -14.57
CA LYS A 148 27.05 -17.61 -13.81
C LYS A 148 27.12 -18.96 -14.52
#